data_AF-A0A2G7H1R0-F1
#
_entry.id   AF-A0A2G7H1R0-F1
#
_cell.length_a   1.000
_cell.length_b   1.000
_cell.length_c   1.000
_cell.angle_alpha   90.00
_cell.angle_beta   90.00
_cell.angle_gamma   90.00
#
_symmetry.space_group_name_H-M   'P 1'
#
loop_
_entity.id
_entity.type
_entity.pdbx_description
1 polymer ?
#
loop_
_entity_poly.entity_id
_entity_poly.type
_entity_poly.pdbx_seq_one_letter_code
_entity_poly.pdbx_strand_id
1 'polypeptide(L)' 'MKNIAILGSTGSVGTQAFDVIRTNPELYRVCAL' A
#
# COMPACT_ATOMS: atom_id res chain seq x y z
N MET A 1 -10.59 3.93 -6.39
CA MET A 1 -9.80 2.72 -6.73
C MET A 1 -8.54 3.09 -7.52
N LYS A 2 -7.39 3.19 -6.84
CA LYS A 2 -6.07 3.41 -7.43
C LYS A 2 -5.22 2.17 -7.21
N ASN A 3 -4.50 1.76 -8.24
CA ASN A 3 -3.58 0.61 -8.19
C ASN A 3 -2.20 1.10 -7.79
N ILE A 4 -1.64 0.54 -6.72
CA ILE A 4 -0.37 0.95 -6.13
C ILE A 4 0.64 -0.18 -6.23
N ALA A 5 1.88 0.16 -6.59
CA ALA A 5 3.05 -0.69 -6.43
C ALA A 5 3.91 -0.14 -5.31
N ILE A 6 4.40 -0.98 -4.39
CA ILE A 6 5.20 -0.55 -3.24
C ILE A 6 6.60 -1.15 -3.33
N LEU A 7 7.55 -0.44 -3.91
CA LEU A 7 8.94 -0.88 -3.99
C LEU A 7 9.62 -0.71 -2.62
N GLY A 8 10.19 -1.80 -2.08
CA GLY A 8 10.75 -1.79 -0.72
C GLY A 8 9.67 -1.95 0.36
N SER A 9 8.66 -2.76 0.08
CA SER A 9 7.48 -3.00 0.94
C SER A 9 7.78 -3.49 2.36
N THR A 10 8.97 -4.04 2.62
CA THR A 10 9.42 -4.50 3.94
C THR A 10 10.07 -3.42 4.81
N GLY A 11 10.42 -2.26 4.23
CA GLY A 11 10.97 -1.13 4.96
C GLY A 11 9.91 -0.39 5.78
N SER A 12 10.33 0.52 6.65
CA SER A 12 9.44 1.31 7.52
C SER A 12 8.37 2.07 6.74
N VAL A 13 8.71 2.63 5.58
CA VAL A 13 7.76 3.36 4.72
C VAL A 13 6.76 2.39 4.06
N GLY A 14 7.22 1.22 3.62
CA GLY A 14 6.37 0.21 2.99
C GLY A 14 5.32 -0.34 3.96
N THR A 15 5.72 -0.64 5.20
CA THR A 15 4.80 -1.11 6.24
C THR A 15 3.77 -0.07 6.63
N GLN A 16 4.18 1.19 6.80
CA GLN A 16 3.27 2.31 7.06
C GLN A 16 2.33 2.60 5.88
N ALA A 17 2.78 2.42 4.64
CA ALA A 17 1.92 2.55 3.46
C ALA A 17 0.79 1.51 3.48
N PHE A 18 1.04 0.28 3.96
CA PHE A 18 -0.02 -0.72 4.15
C PHE A 18 -1.06 -0.27 5.18
N ASP A 19 -0.68 0.47 6.22
CA ASP A 19 -1.64 0.98 7.20
C ASP A 19 -2.62 1.97 6.57
N VAL A 20 -2.15 2.86 5.69
CA VAL A 20 -2.99 3.78 4.93
C VAL A 20 -3.92 3.05 3.96
N ILE A 21 -3.39 2.05 3.25
CA ILE A 21 -4.19 1.27 2.29
C ILE A 21 -5.26 0.45 3.02
N ARG A 22 -4.91 -0.18 4.14
CA ARG A 22 -5.81 -1.00 4.95
C ARG A 22 -6.93 -0.20 5.60
N THR A 23 -6.69 1.07 5.91
CA THR A 23 -7.70 1.98 6.44
C THR A 23 -8.59 2.60 5.36
N ASN A 24 -8.24 2.47 4.07
CA ASN A 24 -8.98 3.04 2.94
C ASN A 24 -9.12 2.04 1.76
N PRO A 25 -9.70 0.84 1.98
CA PRO A 25 -9.73 -0.25 0.99
C PRO A 25 -10.58 0.07 -0.26
N GLU A 26 -11.53 0.99 -0.18
CA GLU A 26 -12.33 1.48 -1.30
C GLU A 26 -11.55 2.43 -2.23
N LEU A 27 -10.49 3.04 -1.69
CA LEU A 27 -9.66 3.98 -2.43
C LEU A 27 -8.48 3.29 -3.10
N TYR A 28 -7.87 2.28 -2.47
CA TYR A 28 -6.57 1.73 -2.88
C TYR A 28 -6.56 0.21 -3.02
N ARG A 29 -5.74 -0.27 -3.96
CA ARG A 29 -5.42 -1.69 -4.15
C ARG A 29 -3.93 -1.84 -4.42
N VAL A 30 -3.27 -2.73 -3.68
CA VAL A 30 -1.88 -3.12 -3.98
C VAL A 30 -1.87 -4.13 -5.11
N CYS A 31 -1.07 -3.87 -6.15
CA CYS A 31 -0.94 -4.72 -7.32
C CYS A 31 0.47 -5.29 -7.49
N ALA A 32 1.47 -4.72 -6.83
CA ALA A 32 2.86 -5.21 -6.82
C ALA A 32 3.60 -4.76 -5.55
N LEU A 33 4.64 -5.52 -5.18
CA LEU A 33 5.48 -5.33 -3.98
C LEU A 33 6.96 -5.22 -4.33
#